data_AF-A0A256GZY0-F1
#
_entry.id   AF-A0A256GZY0-F1
#
_cell.length_a   1.000
_cell.length_b   1.000
_cell.length_c   1.000
_cell.angle_alpha   90.00
_cell.angle_beta   90.00
_cell.angle_gamma   90.00
#
_symmetry.space_group_name_H-M   'P 1'
#
loop_
_entity.id
_entity.type
_entity.pdbx_description
1 polymer ?
#
loop_
_entity_poly.entity_id
_entity_poly.type
_entity_poly.pdbx_seq_one_letter_code
_entity_poly.pdbx_strand_id
1 'polypeptide(L)'
;MDRLGRSRDTIVRALKNLRAHGFIDWLRRYEPTGNEGRGPQVQQASNAYRLSLPEKARQFLGRFGKAPPPPADHGQDQRAWSEAIDAYKKALPLDERTLLDVGDNQLGRSLAQMARSLMKRESDNQTESPSNSILYVKT
;
A
#
# COMPACT_ATOMS: atom_id res chain seq x y z
N MET A 1 -12.46 -25.78 -30.17
CA MET A 1 -12.10 -27.10 -29.61
C MET A 1 -10.62 -27.38 -29.72
N ASP A 2 -9.98 -26.82 -30.73
CA ASP A 2 -8.63 -27.21 -31.17
C ASP A 2 -7.53 -26.93 -30.16
N ARG A 3 -7.75 -25.96 -29.25
CA ARG A 3 -6.74 -25.57 -28.25
C ARG A 3 -6.53 -26.57 -27.11
N LEU A 4 -7.55 -27.38 -26.79
CA LEU A 4 -7.51 -28.33 -25.66
C LEU A 4 -7.64 -29.79 -26.10
N GLY A 5 -8.04 -30.05 -27.36
CA GLY A 5 -8.20 -31.41 -27.88
C GLY A 5 -9.27 -32.25 -27.14
N ARG A 6 -10.24 -31.60 -26.47
CA ARG A 6 -11.30 -32.27 -25.70
C ARG A 6 -12.68 -31.95 -26.25
N SER A 7 -13.60 -32.90 -26.12
CA SER A 7 -15.00 -32.70 -26.49
C SER A 7 -15.68 -31.65 -25.60
N ARG A 8 -16.78 -31.08 -26.09
CA ARG A 8 -17.55 -30.04 -25.38
C ARG A 8 -18.05 -30.56 -24.05
N ASP A 9 -18.59 -31.77 -24.09
CA ASP A 9 -19.12 -32.43 -22.90
C ASP A 9 -18.03 -32.61 -21.83
N THR A 10 -16.83 -33.04 -22.24
CA THR A 10 -15.69 -33.17 -21.32
C THR A 10 -15.36 -31.85 -20.64
N ILE A 11 -15.33 -30.75 -21.40
CA ILE A 11 -15.05 -29.41 -20.86
C ILE A 11 -16.14 -28.98 -19.88
N VAL A 12 -17.42 -29.17 -20.24
CA VAL A 12 -18.56 -28.82 -19.37
C VAL A 12 -18.54 -29.62 -18.08
N ARG A 13 -18.25 -30.93 -18.14
CA ARG A 13 -18.11 -31.79 -16.96
C ARG A 13 -16.94 -31.36 -16.08
N ALA A 14 -15.79 -31.05 -16.67
CA ALA A 14 -14.63 -30.55 -15.93
C ALA A 14 -14.93 -29.24 -15.21
N LEU A 15 -15.59 -28.28 -15.87
CA LEU A 15 -15.99 -27.01 -15.26
C LEU A 15 -16.96 -27.21 -14.09
N LYS A 16 -17.94 -28.13 -14.21
CA LYS A 16 -18.84 -28.49 -13.11
C LYS A 16 -18.07 -29.04 -11.91
N ASN A 17 -17.11 -29.94 -12.13
CA ASN A 17 -16.29 -30.52 -11.07
C ASN A 17 -15.42 -29.47 -10.38
N LEU A 18 -14.79 -28.58 -11.16
CA LEU A 18 -14.00 -27.47 -10.61
C LEU A 18 -14.84 -26.55 -9.72
N ARG A 19 -16.09 -26.29 -10.12
CA ARG A 19 -17.04 -25.51 -9.31
C ARG A 19 -17.46 -26.24 -8.04
N ALA A 20 -17.79 -27.52 -8.15
CA ALA A 20 -18.14 -28.36 -7.00
C ALA A 20 -17.02 -28.42 -5.94
N HIS A 21 -15.76 -28.36 -6.37
CA HIS A 21 -14.60 -28.35 -5.48
C HIS A 21 -14.11 -26.94 -5.09
N GLY A 22 -14.78 -25.87 -5.54
CA GLY A 22 -14.49 -24.49 -5.14
C GLY A 22 -13.27 -23.84 -5.81
N PHE A 23 -12.82 -24.38 -6.95
CA PHE A 23 -11.71 -23.77 -7.72
C PHE A 23 -12.18 -22.62 -8.61
N ILE A 24 -13.42 -22.69 -9.09
CA ILE A 24 -14.02 -21.69 -9.96
C ILE A 24 -15.46 -21.45 -9.53
N ASP A 25 -15.88 -20.19 -9.54
CA ASP A 25 -17.29 -19.84 -9.48
C ASP A 25 -17.63 -18.91 -10.64
N TRP A 26 -18.87 -18.95 -11.10
CA TRP A 26 -19.35 -18.08 -12.16
C TRP A 26 -20.75 -17.56 -11.89
N LEU A 27 -20.94 -16.30 -12.23
CA LEU A 27 -22.24 -15.64 -12.19
C LEU A 27 -22.62 -15.25 -13.62
N ARG A 28 -23.83 -15.66 -14.02
CA ARG A 28 -24.43 -15.17 -15.26
C ARG A 28 -24.85 -13.73 -15.05
N ARG A 29 -24.30 -12.85 -15.88
CA ARG A 29 -24.63 -11.43 -15.86
C ARG A 29 -25.49 -11.10 -17.07
N TYR A 30 -26.42 -10.20 -16.85
CA TYR A 30 -27.24 -9.63 -17.89
C TYR A 30 -27.53 -8.17 -17.54
N GLU A 31 -27.66 -7.34 -18.56
CA GLU A 31 -27.93 -5.92 -18.40
C GLU A 31 -29.32 -5.62 -18.95
N PRO A 32 -30.21 -4.99 -18.16
CA PRO A 32 -31.53 -4.63 -18.67
C PRO A 32 -31.37 -3.56 -19.76
N THR A 33 -32.04 -3.76 -20.89
CA THR A 33 -31.95 -2.86 -22.05
C THR A 33 -32.68 -1.52 -21.83
N GLY A 34 -33.53 -1.42 -20.80
CA GLY A 34 -34.35 -0.22 -20.53
C GLY A 34 -35.55 -0.04 -21.47
N ASN A 35 -35.91 -1.07 -22.26
CA ASN A 35 -37.05 -1.02 -23.16
C ASN A 35 -38.38 -1.32 -22.42
N GLU A 36 -39.33 -0.39 -22.45
CA GLU A 36 -40.68 -0.55 -21.87
C GLU A 36 -41.72 -1.15 -22.86
N GLY A 37 -41.27 -1.60 -24.05
CA GLY A 37 -42.13 -2.06 -25.16
C GLY A 37 -41.80 -3.46 -25.72
N ARG A 38 -42.23 -3.73 -26.96
CA ARG A 38 -42.07 -5.03 -27.63
C ARG A 38 -40.63 -5.19 -28.16
N GLY A 39 -39.83 -6.07 -27.56
CA GLY A 39 -38.46 -6.38 -27.99
C GLY A 39 -37.63 -7.07 -26.89
N PRO A 40 -36.36 -7.41 -27.14
CA PRO A 40 -35.48 -8.03 -26.15
C PRO A 40 -35.23 -7.07 -24.97
N GLN A 41 -35.70 -7.48 -23.77
CA GLN A 41 -35.64 -6.67 -22.54
C GLN A 41 -34.27 -6.73 -21.85
N VAL A 42 -33.39 -7.61 -22.31
CA VAL A 42 -32.13 -7.94 -21.65
C VAL A 42 -31.02 -8.08 -22.70
N GLN A 43 -29.90 -7.42 -22.45
CA GLN A 43 -28.65 -7.58 -23.20
C GLN A 43 -27.74 -8.58 -22.49
N GLN A 44 -27.05 -9.38 -23.31
CA GLN A 44 -26.06 -10.32 -22.83
C GLN A 44 -24.81 -9.56 -22.37
N ALA A 45 -24.49 -9.65 -21.09
CA ALA A 45 -23.21 -9.17 -20.56
C ALA A 45 -22.20 -10.32 -20.48
N SER A 46 -20.91 -9.97 -20.37
CA SER A 46 -19.88 -10.97 -20.10
C SER A 46 -20.07 -11.56 -18.70
N ASN A 47 -19.94 -12.89 -18.60
CA ASN A 47 -20.05 -13.58 -17.31
C ASN A 47 -18.94 -13.14 -16.36
N ALA A 48 -19.26 -13.11 -15.06
CA ALA A 48 -18.24 -12.95 -14.03
C ALA A 48 -17.69 -14.31 -13.62
N TYR A 49 -16.37 -14.43 -13.53
CA TYR A 49 -15.67 -15.62 -13.05
C TYR A 49 -14.82 -15.26 -11.83
N ARG A 50 -14.89 -16.07 -10.79
CA ARG A 50 -14.01 -16.00 -9.62
C ARG A 50 -13.17 -17.27 -9.57
N LEU A 51 -11.86 -17.11 -9.48
CA LEU A 51 -10.93 -18.21 -9.24
C LEU A 51 -10.53 -18.18 -7.77
N SER A 52 -10.54 -19.34 -7.13
CA SER A 52 -10.16 -19.51 -5.73
C SER A 52 -9.32 -20.76 -5.56
N LEU A 53 -8.47 -20.75 -4.53
CA LEU A 53 -7.68 -21.91 -4.14
C LEU A 53 -8.26 -22.50 -2.84
N PRO A 54 -9.01 -23.61 -2.92
CA PRO A 54 -9.56 -24.28 -1.73
C PRO A 54 -8.46 -24.69 -0.77
N GLU A 55 -8.72 -24.64 0.53
CA GLU A 55 -7.72 -24.96 1.56
C GLU A 55 -7.20 -26.40 1.45
N LYS A 56 -8.09 -27.36 1.15
CA LYS A 56 -7.69 -28.76 0.90
C LYS A 56 -6.67 -28.84 -0.24
N ALA A 57 -6.87 -28.10 -1.32
CA ALA A 57 -5.93 -28.05 -2.44
C ALA A 57 -4.63 -27.34 -2.06
N ARG A 58 -4.72 -26.28 -1.25
CA ARG A 58 -3.58 -25.52 -0.74
C ARG A 58 -2.60 -26.40 0.04
N GLN A 59 -3.10 -27.35 0.82
CA GLN A 59 -2.28 -28.30 1.57
C GLN A 59 -1.41 -29.19 0.66
N PHE A 60 -1.91 -29.54 -0.53
CA PHE A 60 -1.18 -30.38 -1.49
C PHE A 60 -0.12 -29.61 -2.30
N LEU A 61 -0.12 -28.27 -2.28
CA LEU A 61 0.85 -27.50 -3.06
C LEU A 61 2.28 -27.61 -2.52
N GLY A 62 2.47 -27.95 -1.24
CA GLY A 62 3.80 -28.17 -0.65
C GLY A 62 4.74 -26.98 -0.89
N ARG A 63 5.85 -27.21 -1.60
CA ARG A 63 6.82 -26.16 -2.00
C ARG A 63 6.21 -25.13 -2.96
N PHE A 64 5.28 -25.52 -3.83
CA PHE A 64 4.63 -24.62 -4.79
C PHE A 64 3.61 -23.68 -4.15
N GLY A 65 3.20 -23.95 -2.91
CA GLY A 65 2.29 -23.10 -2.15
C GLY A 65 3.00 -22.13 -1.20
N LYS A 66 4.33 -22.20 -1.12
CA LYS A 66 5.15 -21.35 -0.26
C LYS A 66 5.79 -20.25 -1.11
N ALA A 67 5.87 -19.05 -0.56
CA ALA A 67 6.69 -18.00 -1.14
C ALA A 67 8.14 -18.50 -1.25
N PRO A 68 8.85 -18.21 -2.35
CA PRO A 68 10.25 -18.56 -2.46
C PRO A 68 11.03 -17.91 -1.30
N PRO A 69 12.07 -18.59 -0.77
CA PRO A 69 12.92 -17.97 0.23
C PRO A 69 13.52 -16.68 -0.34
N PRO A 70 13.63 -15.61 0.47
CA PRO A 70 14.27 -14.39 0.02
C PRO A 70 15.74 -14.66 -0.38
N PRO A 71 16.30 -13.85 -1.29
CA PRO A 71 17.73 -13.87 -1.61
C PRO A 71 18.62 -13.77 -0.35
N ALA A 72 19.83 -14.33 -0.43
CA ALA A 72 20.75 -14.38 0.71
C ALA A 72 21.21 -12.98 1.21
N ASP A 73 21.23 -12.01 0.29
CA ASP A 73 21.57 -10.60 0.49
C ASP A 73 20.38 -9.74 0.92
N HIS A 74 19.14 -10.27 0.94
CA HIS A 74 17.96 -9.47 1.25
C HIS A 74 18.04 -8.77 2.62
N GLY A 75 18.68 -9.40 3.60
CA GLY A 75 18.93 -8.78 4.91
C GLY A 75 19.96 -7.65 4.87
N GLN A 76 20.92 -7.69 3.94
CA GLN A 76 21.90 -6.63 3.73
C GLN A 76 21.25 -5.44 3.03
N ASP A 77 20.42 -5.68 2.01
CA ASP A 77 19.68 -4.63 1.32
C ASP A 77 18.76 -3.85 2.26
N GLN A 78 18.04 -4.57 3.15
CA GLN A 78 17.18 -3.94 4.15
C GLN A 78 17.98 -3.07 5.13
N ARG A 79 19.16 -3.51 5.55
CA ARG A 79 20.05 -2.73 6.43
C ARG A 79 20.58 -1.50 5.71
N ALA A 80 21.13 -1.67 4.51
CA ALA A 80 21.64 -0.57 3.70
C ALA A 80 20.56 0.48 3.43
N TRP A 81 19.33 0.06 3.14
CA TRP A 81 18.19 0.96 2.97
C TRP A 81 17.83 1.69 4.26
N SER A 82 17.79 0.99 5.40
CA SER A 82 17.52 1.61 6.71
C SER A 82 18.59 2.62 7.10
N GLU A 83 19.87 2.31 6.87
CA GLU A 83 21.00 3.19 7.15
C GLU A 83 20.97 4.43 6.25
N ALA A 84 20.63 4.27 4.97
CA ALA A 84 20.47 5.37 4.03
C ALA A 84 19.31 6.30 4.43
N ILE A 85 18.17 5.74 4.88
CA ILE A 85 17.04 6.53 5.38
C ILE A 85 17.40 7.26 6.67
N ASP A 86 18.10 6.61 7.60
CA ASP A 86 18.52 7.24 8.84
C ASP A 86 19.54 8.36 8.60
N ALA A 87 20.48 8.15 7.68
CA ALA A 87 21.43 9.18 7.25
C ALA A 87 20.71 10.36 6.60
N TYR A 88 19.75 10.08 5.71
CA TYR A 88 18.89 11.10 5.10
C TYR A 88 18.14 11.89 6.18
N LYS A 89 17.41 11.22 7.09
CA LYS A 89 16.68 11.85 8.19
C LYS A 89 17.55 12.76 9.06
N LYS A 90 18.81 12.37 9.32
CA LYS A 90 19.77 13.16 10.10
C LYS A 90 20.28 14.40 9.35
N ALA A 91 20.32 14.35 8.03
CA ALA A 91 20.78 15.46 7.19
C ALA A 91 19.69 16.53 6.96
N LEU A 92 18.42 16.23 7.24
CA LEU A 92 17.34 17.21 7.08
C LEU A 92 17.45 18.35 8.11
N PRO A 93 17.02 19.57 7.73
CA PRO A 93 16.71 20.64 8.66
C PRO A 93 15.80 20.16 9.79
N LEU A 94 15.99 20.71 11.00
CA LEU A 94 15.28 20.25 12.20
C LEU A 94 13.76 20.33 12.02
N ASP A 95 13.27 21.36 11.34
CA ASP A 95 11.84 21.53 11.06
C ASP A 95 11.30 20.49 10.08
N GLU A 96 12.00 20.19 8.99
CA GLU A 96 11.57 19.15 8.05
C GLU A 96 11.62 17.75 8.69
N ARG A 97 12.66 17.48 9.50
CA ARG A 97 12.76 16.25 10.29
C ARG A 97 11.58 16.10 11.26
N THR A 98 11.19 17.17 11.95
CA THR A 98 10.05 17.11 12.89
C THR A 98 8.73 16.79 12.18
N LEU A 99 8.52 17.27 10.95
CA LEU A 99 7.36 16.91 10.14
C LEU A 99 7.40 15.43 9.72
N LEU A 100 8.57 14.88 9.40
CA LEU A 100 8.72 13.47 9.07
C LEU A 100 8.46 12.55 10.27
N ASP A 101 8.92 12.94 11.47
CA ASP A 101 8.82 12.10 12.67
C ASP A 101 7.44 12.17 13.34
N VAL A 102 6.77 13.33 13.34
CA VAL A 102 5.46 13.53 13.98
C VAL A 102 4.28 13.53 12.98
N GLY A 103 4.58 13.69 11.69
CA GLY A 103 3.60 13.77 10.60
C GLY A 103 3.04 15.17 10.39
N ASP A 104 2.41 15.40 9.21
CA ASP A 104 1.78 16.68 8.84
C ASP A 104 0.40 16.89 9.49
N ASN A 105 0.36 16.79 10.82
CA ASN A 105 -0.81 17.09 11.64
C ASN A 105 -0.63 18.43 12.38
N GLN A 106 -1.68 18.90 13.08
CA GLN A 106 -1.64 20.20 13.78
C GLN A 106 -0.46 20.29 14.77
N LEU A 107 -0.17 19.20 15.48
CA LEU A 107 0.95 19.13 16.42
C LEU A 107 2.30 19.21 15.68
N GLY A 108 2.50 18.41 14.64
CA GLY A 108 3.72 18.40 13.81
C GLY A 108 4.01 19.75 13.17
N ARG A 109 2.99 20.44 12.64
CA ARG A 109 3.13 21.81 12.11
C ARG A 109 3.58 22.80 13.18
N SER A 110 3.02 22.70 14.39
CA SER A 110 3.38 23.58 15.51
C SER A 110 4.82 23.33 15.99
N LEU A 111 5.25 22.06 16.08
CA LEU A 111 6.62 21.66 16.39
C LEU A 111 7.61 22.12 15.32
N ALA A 112 7.27 21.99 14.04
CA ALA A 112 8.10 22.46 12.94
C ALA A 112 8.24 24.00 12.92
N GLN A 113 7.19 24.74 13.30
CA GLN A 113 7.28 26.19 13.49
C GLN A 113 8.21 26.57 14.64
N MET A 114 8.14 25.85 15.76
CA MET A 114 9.07 26.04 16.88
C MET A 114 10.51 25.74 16.48
N ALA A 115 10.76 24.62 15.78
CA ALA A 115 12.08 24.26 15.26
C ALA A 115 12.67 25.36 14.35
N ARG A 116 11.89 25.90 13.41
CA ARG A 116 12.32 27.05 12.57
C ARG A 116 12.71 28.27 13.39
N SER A 117 11.95 28.58 14.44
CA SER A 117 12.24 29.73 15.30
C SER A 117 13.54 29.55 16.08
N LEU A 118 13.86 28.33 16.51
CA LEU A 118 15.11 27.99 17.20
C LEU A 118 16.30 28.08 16.23
N MET A 119 16.17 27.48 15.04
CA MET A 119 17.21 27.55 14.00
C MET A 119 17.52 29.00 13.58
N LYS A 120 16.49 29.85 13.45
CA LYS A 120 16.68 31.27 13.15
C LYS A 120 17.45 31.99 14.25
N ARG A 121 17.09 31.77 15.53
CA ARG A 121 17.81 32.35 16.68
C ARG A 121 19.27 31.89 16.75
N GLU A 122 19.54 30.61 16.49
CA GLU A 122 20.88 30.05 16.51
C GLU A 122 21.75 30.62 15.38
N SER A 123 21.16 30.85 14.20
CA SER A 123 21.82 31.56 13.09
C SER A 123 22.09 33.03 13.40
N ASP A 124 21.17 33.71 14.10
CA ASP A 124 21.27 35.13 14.42
C ASP A 124 22.18 35.40 15.65
N ASN A 125 22.46 34.38 16.48
CA ASN A 125 23.25 34.48 17.72
C ASN A 125 24.78 34.41 17.56
N GLN A 126 25.33 34.76 16.39
CA GLN A 126 26.69 35.34 16.34
C GLN A 126 26.73 36.77 16.91
N THR A 127 25.62 37.28 17.45
CA THR A 127 25.61 38.50 18.25
C THR A 127 24.58 38.36 19.37
N GLU A 128 25.02 37.95 20.57
CA GLU A 128 24.17 38.00 21.75
C GLU A 128 23.70 39.45 21.97
N SER A 129 22.39 39.69 21.91
CA SER A 129 21.81 40.96 22.38
C SER A 129 21.87 40.98 23.91
N PRO A 130 22.47 42.00 24.53
CA PRO A 130 22.60 42.04 25.98
C PRO A 130 21.23 42.06 26.65
N SER A 131 21.09 41.27 27.72
CA SER A 131 19.89 41.27 28.54
C SER A 131 19.71 42.62 29.25
N ASN A 132 18.57 43.29 29.02
CA ASN A 132 18.18 44.52 29.72
C ASN A 132 17.95 44.35 31.23
N SER A 133 17.98 43.12 31.75
CA SER A 133 17.74 42.82 33.17
C SER A 133 18.89 43.20 34.10
N ILE A 134 20.08 43.53 33.58
CA ILE A 134 21.28 43.87 34.39
C ILE A 134 21.38 45.41 34.65
N LEU A 135 20.56 46.24 34.01
CA LEU A 135 20.70 47.71 34.07
C LEU A 135 20.03 48.40 35.28
N TYR A 136 19.46 47.66 36.24
CA TYR A 136 18.73 48.25 37.37
C TYR A 136 19.30 47.87 38.75
N VAL A 137 20.60 48.06 38.97
CA VAL A 137 21.16 48.18 40.33
C VAL A 137 22.28 49.21 40.32
N LYS A 138 21.93 50.50 40.43
CA LYS A 138 22.88 51.53 40.88
C LYS A 138 22.13 52.73 41.47
N THR A 139 21.89 52.67 42.78
CA THR A 139 21.83 53.81 43.70
C THR A 139 22.35 53.33 45.04
#